data_AF-A0A6J4X2L9-F1
#
_entry.id   AF-A0A6J4X2L9-F1
#
_cell.length_a   1.000
_cell.length_b   1.000
_cell.length_c   1.000
_cell.angle_alpha   90.00
_cell.angle_beta   90.00
_cell.angle_gamma   90.00
#
_symmetry.space_group_name_H-M   'P 1'
#
loop_
_entity.id
_entity.type
_entity.pdbx_description
1 polymer ?
#
loop_
_entity_poly.entity_id
_entity_poly.type
_entity_poly.pdbx_seq_one_letter_code
_entity_poly.pdbx_strand_id
1 'polypeptide(L)'
;MINRYFTISNFFLITAGVYLCVNTFYTVITARLDYGVAGPVSASQTAPEPVEYTKAPLSEYKAITGRNIFNSGNEPVAQTPKTEAVDIEKLKETDLKLKLWGTVTGQDKRTYAVIEDTKAREQNLYRSGDSIQKAVVKLILREKVVLRVDGRDEILAMEEIRARKGGRARNRSRRLSGGADPRKLPVSSYSRKIKLRGAQIEKALENLGQLMEQANLRPHMVNGQPAGISITGIKPNAIFRKMRLRNGDVITGLNGDSIESVEDAVKVVEQLSAGSNIQLQIKRRGREQTLDYTIE
;
A
#
# COMPACT_ATOMS: atom_id res chain seq x y z
N MET A 1 31.91 31.50 -58.88
CA MET A 1 32.22 31.34 -57.43
C MET A 1 31.27 32.10 -56.50
N ILE A 2 30.63 33.21 -56.92
CA ILE A 2 29.70 34.02 -56.10
C ILE A 2 28.56 33.22 -55.43
N ASN A 3 27.93 32.26 -56.12
CA ASN A 3 26.75 31.55 -55.59
C ASN A 3 27.05 30.66 -54.38
N ARG A 4 28.26 30.12 -54.23
CA ARG A 4 28.61 29.25 -53.09
C ARG A 4 28.79 30.03 -51.80
N TYR A 5 29.38 31.22 -51.88
CA TYR A 5 29.50 32.13 -50.72
C TYR A 5 28.14 32.63 -50.25
N PHE A 6 27.23 32.89 -51.18
CA PHE A 6 25.85 33.26 -50.85
C PHE A 6 25.12 32.15 -50.08
N THR A 7 25.22 30.90 -50.52
CA THR A 7 24.61 29.75 -49.82
C THR A 7 25.21 29.54 -48.43
N ILE A 8 26.53 29.64 -48.28
CA ILE A 8 27.22 29.49 -46.99
C ILE A 8 26.84 30.62 -46.02
N SER A 9 26.80 31.87 -46.51
CA SER A 9 26.38 33.01 -45.71
C SER A 9 24.93 32.90 -45.26
N ASN A 10 24.04 32.39 -46.11
CA ASN A 10 22.64 32.19 -45.76
C ASN A 10 22.49 31.08 -44.69
N PHE A 11 23.25 29.99 -44.81
CA PHE A 11 23.25 28.92 -43.82
C PHE A 11 23.71 29.44 -42.44
N PHE A 12 24.74 30.28 -42.41
CA PHE A 12 25.23 30.90 -41.18
C PHE A 12 24.23 31.88 -40.57
N LEU A 13 23.51 32.65 -41.39
CA LEU A 13 22.45 33.55 -40.93
C LEU A 13 21.26 32.78 -40.35
N ILE A 14 20.85 31.68 -40.99
CA ILE A 14 19.75 30.83 -40.51
C ILE A 14 20.14 30.18 -39.18
N THR A 15 21.35 29.63 -39.05
CA THR A 15 21.80 29.03 -37.78
C THR A 15 21.91 30.06 -36.66
N ALA A 16 22.42 31.26 -36.94
CA ALA A 16 22.45 32.35 -35.98
C ALA A 16 21.04 32.80 -35.56
N GLY A 17 20.10 32.88 -36.51
CA GLY A 17 18.70 33.21 -36.23
C GLY A 17 18.01 32.17 -35.36
N VAL A 18 18.18 30.88 -35.66
CA VAL A 18 17.62 29.79 -34.85
C VAL A 18 18.20 29.79 -33.45
N TYR A 19 19.52 29.99 -33.31
CA TYR A 19 20.18 30.07 -32.00
C TYR A 19 19.60 31.22 -31.15
N LEU A 20 19.45 32.42 -31.72
CA LEU A 20 18.87 33.56 -31.01
C LEU A 20 17.41 33.34 -30.62
N CYS A 21 16.59 32.75 -31.49
CA CYS A 21 15.20 32.40 -31.19
C CYS A 21 15.11 31.41 -30.02
N VAL A 22 15.92 30.34 -30.04
CA VAL A 22 15.91 29.34 -28.97
C VAL A 22 16.40 29.94 -27.65
N ASN A 23 17.47 30.74 -27.69
CA ASN A 23 18.01 31.38 -26.49
C ASN A 23 17.00 32.35 -25.85
N THR A 24 16.37 33.22 -26.66
CA THR A 24 15.34 34.15 -26.17
C THR A 24 14.12 33.42 -25.60
N PHE A 25 13.68 32.34 -26.26
CA PHE A 25 12.59 31.50 -25.76
C PHE A 25 12.89 30.89 -24.38
N TYR A 26 14.08 30.29 -24.20
CA TYR A 26 14.47 29.75 -22.89
C TYR A 26 14.56 30.84 -21.83
N THR A 27 15.11 32.01 -22.17
CA THR A 27 15.24 33.14 -21.24
C THR A 27 13.88 33.65 -20.77
N VAL A 28 12.90 33.73 -21.67
CA VAL A 28 11.53 34.15 -21.33
C VAL A 28 10.81 33.09 -20.50
N ILE A 29 10.98 31.81 -20.83
CA ILE A 29 10.36 30.71 -20.08
C ILE A 29 10.94 30.60 -18.68
N THR A 30 12.27 30.67 -18.51
CA THR A 30 12.87 30.62 -17.18
C THR A 30 12.47 31.82 -16.34
N ALA A 31 12.40 33.03 -16.92
CA ALA A 31 11.91 34.22 -16.25
C ALA A 31 10.41 34.13 -15.86
N ARG A 32 9.60 33.39 -16.62
CA ARG A 32 8.17 33.17 -16.32
C ARG A 32 7.92 31.98 -15.39
N LEU A 33 8.87 31.05 -15.27
CA LEU A 33 8.82 29.91 -14.36
C LEU A 33 9.41 30.21 -12.98
N ASP A 34 10.04 31.37 -12.78
CA ASP A 34 10.46 31.88 -11.47
C ASP A 34 9.28 32.34 -10.59
N TYR A 35 8.07 31.84 -10.88
CA TYR A 35 6.95 31.87 -9.96
C TYR A 35 7.20 30.89 -8.81
N GLY A 36 7.75 31.42 -7.72
CA GLY A 36 7.49 30.90 -6.39
C GLY A 36 8.51 29.91 -5.85
N VAL A 37 9.81 30.13 -6.05
CA VAL A 37 10.71 29.85 -4.92
C VAL A 37 10.47 30.99 -3.95
N ALA A 38 9.57 30.75 -2.99
CA ALA A 38 9.51 31.57 -1.79
C ALA A 38 10.96 31.80 -1.36
N GLY A 39 11.40 33.07 -1.33
CA GLY A 39 12.69 33.43 -0.77
C GLY A 39 12.84 32.76 0.60
N PRO A 40 14.06 32.57 1.11
CA PRO A 40 14.24 31.93 2.41
C PRO A 40 13.34 32.65 3.40
N VAL A 41 12.25 32.00 3.78
CA VAL A 41 11.44 32.41 4.91
C VAL A 41 12.44 32.36 6.04
N SER A 42 12.93 33.54 6.44
CA SER A 42 13.49 33.70 7.77
C SER A 42 12.36 33.28 8.68
N ALA A 43 12.36 32.00 9.05
CA ALA A 43 11.60 31.53 10.16
C ALA A 43 12.16 32.32 11.33
N SER A 44 11.49 33.42 11.68
CA SER A 44 11.56 33.94 13.04
C SER A 44 11.19 32.74 13.90
N GLN A 45 12.21 32.11 14.49
CA GLN A 45 12.04 31.18 15.58
C GLN A 45 11.57 32.02 16.78
N THR A 46 10.32 32.48 16.72
CA THR A 46 9.57 32.65 17.95
C THR A 46 9.31 31.22 18.36
N ALA A 47 10.11 30.72 19.30
CA ALA A 47 9.77 29.50 20.01
C ALA A 47 8.30 29.65 20.42
N PRO A 48 7.40 28.74 20.02
CA PRO A 48 6.05 28.80 20.52
C PRO A 48 6.17 28.83 22.04
N GLU A 49 5.58 29.82 22.69
CA GLU A 49 5.40 29.76 24.14
C GLU A 49 4.90 28.36 24.48
N PRO A 50 5.38 27.74 25.57
CA PRO A 50 4.90 26.43 25.96
C PRO A 50 3.40 26.58 26.18
N VAL A 51 2.60 26.16 25.20
CA VAL A 51 1.17 25.99 25.36
C VAL A 51 1.05 24.86 26.36
N GLU A 52 0.78 25.23 27.59
CA GLU A 52 0.48 24.30 28.65
C GLU A 52 -0.78 23.56 28.22
N TYR A 53 -0.59 22.36 27.64
CA TYR A 53 -1.69 21.49 27.24
C TYR A 53 -2.42 21.07 28.51
N THR A 54 -3.38 21.89 28.93
CA THR A 54 -4.31 21.52 29.98
C THR A 54 -5.09 20.34 29.42
N LYS A 55 -4.80 19.15 29.95
CA LYS A 55 -5.54 17.94 29.58
C LYS A 55 -7.01 18.21 29.86
N ALA A 56 -7.83 18.10 28.83
CA ALA A 56 -9.26 18.25 28.97
C ALA A 56 -9.81 17.29 30.05
N PRO A 57 -10.83 17.71 30.82
CA PRO A 57 -11.40 16.87 31.86
C PRO A 57 -11.97 15.58 31.26
N LEU A 58 -11.85 14.47 32.00
CA LEU A 58 -12.28 13.13 31.55
C LEU A 58 -13.76 13.08 31.13
N SER A 59 -14.58 14.02 31.59
CA SER A 59 -15.98 14.18 31.18
C SER A 59 -16.17 14.43 29.68
N GLU A 60 -15.23 15.11 29.03
CA GLU A 60 -15.32 15.47 27.61
C GLU A 60 -15.22 14.23 26.70
N TYR A 61 -14.57 13.17 27.19
CA TYR A 61 -14.41 11.90 26.48
C TYR A 61 -15.60 10.94 26.66
N LYS A 62 -16.64 11.31 27.44
CA LYS A 62 -17.84 10.47 27.64
C LYS A 62 -18.57 10.12 26.35
N ALA A 63 -18.51 10.99 25.33
CA ALA A 63 -19.12 10.70 24.03
C ALA A 63 -18.44 9.51 23.32
N ILE A 64 -17.15 9.29 23.57
CA ILE A 64 -16.37 8.21 22.97
C ILE A 64 -16.72 6.88 23.65
N THR A 65 -16.77 6.88 24.99
CA THR A 65 -17.13 5.68 25.77
C THR A 65 -18.61 5.32 25.61
N GLY A 66 -19.50 6.31 25.59
CA GLY A 66 -20.94 6.09 25.40
C GLY A 66 -21.31 5.54 24.02
N ARG A 67 -20.51 5.82 22.98
CA ARG A 67 -20.70 5.23 21.65
C ARG A 67 -20.09 3.84 21.50
N ASN A 68 -19.40 3.36 22.53
CA ASN A 68 -18.75 2.04 22.59
C ASN A 68 -18.02 1.66 21.29
N ILE A 69 -17.37 2.63 20.62
CA ILE A 69 -16.76 2.45 19.29
C ILE A 69 -15.60 1.45 19.30
N PHE A 70 -15.11 1.10 20.49
CA PHE A 70 -14.03 0.16 20.71
C PHE A 70 -14.49 -1.14 21.39
N ASN A 71 -15.81 -1.33 21.57
CA ASN A 71 -16.40 -2.48 22.23
C ASN A 71 -15.74 -2.80 23.60
N SER A 72 -15.45 -1.75 24.37
CA SER A 72 -14.70 -1.77 25.62
C SER A 72 -15.57 -1.95 26.87
N GLY A 73 -16.90 -1.94 26.72
CA GLY A 73 -17.85 -2.19 27.81
C GLY A 73 -18.35 -3.63 27.85
N ASN A 74 -18.83 -4.08 29.01
CA ASN A 74 -19.44 -5.40 29.21
C ASN A 74 -20.92 -5.47 28.79
N GLU A 75 -21.43 -4.47 28.07
CA GLU A 75 -22.79 -4.52 27.57
C GLU A 75 -22.88 -5.46 26.37
N PRO A 76 -23.83 -6.41 26.35
CA PRO A 76 -24.05 -7.24 25.19
C PRO A 76 -24.37 -6.35 24.00
N VAL A 77 -23.61 -6.51 22.91
CA VAL A 77 -23.86 -5.84 21.63
C VAL A 77 -25.34 -5.98 21.31
N ALA A 78 -26.08 -4.88 21.33
CA ALA A 78 -27.50 -4.86 21.03
C ALA A 78 -27.69 -5.57 19.69
N GLN A 79 -28.46 -6.67 19.72
CA GLN A 79 -28.75 -7.48 18.56
C GLN A 79 -29.31 -6.57 17.47
N THR A 80 -28.54 -6.39 16.40
CA THR A 80 -29.00 -5.71 15.19
C THR A 80 -30.32 -6.37 14.78
N PRO A 81 -31.37 -5.58 14.43
CA PRO A 81 -32.65 -6.14 14.03
C PRO A 81 -32.42 -7.16 12.92
N LYS A 82 -32.94 -8.35 13.18
CA LYS A 82 -32.89 -9.57 12.37
C LYS A 82 -33.54 -9.32 11.01
N THR A 83 -32.85 -8.58 10.16
CA THR A 83 -33.17 -8.49 8.74
C THR A 83 -32.84 -9.86 8.19
N GLU A 84 -33.85 -10.53 7.63
CA GLU A 84 -33.80 -11.87 7.05
C GLU A 84 -32.40 -12.20 6.52
N ALA A 85 -31.66 -12.98 7.32
CA ALA A 85 -30.34 -13.41 6.97
C ALA A 85 -30.49 -14.36 5.79
N VAL A 86 -30.37 -13.82 4.57
CA VAL A 86 -29.96 -14.63 3.44
C VAL A 86 -28.69 -15.32 3.90
N ASP A 87 -28.74 -16.65 3.97
CA ASP A 87 -27.67 -17.49 4.49
C ASP A 87 -26.53 -17.50 3.45
N ILE A 88 -25.81 -16.37 3.39
CA ILE A 88 -24.82 -16.04 2.34
C ILE A 88 -23.69 -17.08 2.29
N GLU A 89 -23.47 -17.84 3.36
CA GLU A 89 -22.47 -18.90 3.40
C GLU A 89 -22.88 -20.18 2.64
N LYS A 90 -24.17 -20.36 2.34
CA LYS A 90 -24.71 -21.54 1.62
C LYS A 90 -24.99 -21.28 0.14
N LEU A 91 -24.85 -20.05 -0.34
CA LEU A 91 -25.12 -19.71 -1.74
C LEU A 91 -24.03 -20.28 -2.66
N LYS A 92 -24.46 -20.84 -3.79
CA LYS A 92 -23.57 -21.38 -4.82
C LYS A 92 -22.77 -20.23 -5.46
N GLU A 93 -21.49 -20.48 -5.77
CA GLU A 93 -20.71 -19.54 -6.58
C GLU A 93 -21.28 -19.47 -8.00
N THR A 94 -21.30 -18.26 -8.58
CA THR A 94 -21.83 -18.07 -9.92
C THR A 94 -20.93 -18.70 -10.98
N ASP A 95 -21.55 -19.41 -11.92
CA ASP A 95 -20.89 -19.99 -13.09
C ASP A 95 -20.71 -18.96 -14.22
N LEU A 96 -21.25 -17.73 -14.04
CA LEU A 96 -21.10 -16.64 -15.00
C LEU A 96 -19.63 -16.25 -15.17
N LYS A 97 -19.28 -15.92 -16.42
CA LYS A 97 -17.93 -15.48 -16.82
C LYS A 97 -17.75 -14.00 -16.50
N LEU A 98 -17.86 -13.68 -15.22
CA LEU A 98 -17.70 -12.35 -14.64
C LEU A 98 -16.48 -12.32 -13.74
N LYS A 99 -15.80 -11.17 -13.70
CA LYS A 99 -14.68 -10.92 -12.83
C LYS A 99 -14.98 -9.70 -11.95
N LEU A 100 -15.03 -9.92 -10.65
CA LEU A 100 -15.16 -8.84 -9.68
C LEU A 100 -13.77 -8.22 -9.46
N TRP A 101 -13.67 -6.91 -9.63
CA TRP A 101 -12.43 -6.13 -9.41
C TRP A 101 -12.42 -5.39 -8.07
N GLY A 102 -13.60 -5.06 -7.53
CA GLY A 102 -13.69 -4.41 -6.24
C GLY A 102 -15.12 -4.09 -5.82
N THR A 103 -15.29 -3.85 -4.52
CA THR A 103 -16.57 -3.46 -3.90
C THR A 103 -16.32 -2.26 -2.98
N VAL A 104 -17.17 -1.24 -3.05
CA VAL A 104 -17.22 -0.14 -2.09
C VAL A 104 -18.53 -0.27 -1.33
N THR A 105 -18.46 -0.37 -0.01
CA THR A 105 -19.63 -0.47 0.89
C THR A 105 -19.58 0.67 1.90
N GLY A 106 -20.71 1.32 2.17
CA GLY A 106 -20.82 2.43 3.13
C GLY A 106 -22.25 2.61 3.64
N GLN A 107 -22.44 3.53 4.60
CA GLN A 107 -23.76 3.79 5.22
C GLN A 107 -24.73 4.62 4.36
N ASP A 108 -24.35 4.99 3.13
CA ASP A 108 -25.17 5.76 2.19
C ASP A 108 -25.22 5.11 0.78
N LYS A 109 -25.98 5.73 -0.14
CA LYS A 109 -26.14 5.41 -1.59
C LYS A 109 -24.83 5.34 -2.42
N ARG A 110 -23.66 5.20 -1.77
CA ARG A 110 -22.33 5.05 -2.37
C ARG A 110 -21.88 3.59 -2.47
N THR A 111 -22.77 2.63 -2.28
CA THR A 111 -22.47 1.21 -2.46
C THR A 111 -22.44 0.85 -3.94
N TYR A 112 -21.31 0.34 -4.43
CA TYR A 112 -21.14 -0.11 -5.81
C TYR A 112 -20.06 -1.19 -5.93
N ALA A 113 -20.12 -1.95 -7.02
CA ALA A 113 -19.16 -2.97 -7.39
C ALA A 113 -18.59 -2.68 -8.78
N VAL A 114 -17.30 -2.93 -8.97
CA VAL A 114 -16.65 -2.86 -10.28
C VAL A 114 -16.55 -4.28 -10.81
N ILE A 115 -17.30 -4.57 -11.87
CA ILE A 115 -17.40 -5.91 -12.44
C ILE A 115 -17.01 -5.84 -13.92
N GLU A 116 -16.19 -6.77 -14.35
CA GLU A 116 -15.84 -6.98 -15.75
C GLU A 116 -16.63 -8.17 -16.31
N ASP A 117 -17.30 -7.93 -17.44
CA ASP A 117 -17.79 -8.98 -18.30
C ASP A 117 -16.63 -9.51 -19.15
N THR A 118 -16.16 -10.72 -18.86
CA THR A 118 -15.01 -11.29 -19.58
C THR A 118 -15.32 -11.71 -21.03
N LYS A 119 -16.61 -11.85 -21.39
CA LYS A 119 -17.02 -12.10 -22.78
C LYS A 119 -16.96 -10.82 -23.61
N ALA A 120 -17.47 -9.71 -23.07
CA ALA A 120 -17.45 -8.41 -23.73
C ALA A 120 -16.13 -7.64 -23.53
N ARG A 121 -15.30 -8.07 -22.57
CA ARG A 121 -14.11 -7.35 -22.05
C ARG A 121 -14.44 -5.92 -21.63
N GLU A 122 -15.61 -5.74 -21.04
CA GLU A 122 -16.10 -4.44 -20.59
C GLU A 122 -16.16 -4.40 -19.07
N GLN A 123 -15.53 -3.38 -18.49
CA GLN A 123 -15.53 -3.13 -17.05
C GLN A 123 -16.44 -1.96 -16.74
N ASN A 124 -17.47 -2.19 -15.93
CA ASN A 124 -18.42 -1.17 -15.52
C ASN A 124 -18.66 -1.17 -14.01
N LEU A 125 -19.29 -0.09 -13.57
CA LEU A 125 -19.76 0.10 -12.19
C LEU A 125 -21.21 -0.35 -12.09
N TYR A 126 -21.49 -1.19 -11.10
CA TYR A 126 -22.82 -1.76 -10.85
C TYR A 126 -23.27 -1.49 -9.41
N ARG A 127 -24.55 -1.18 -9.27
CA ARG A 127 -25.27 -0.94 -8.02
C ARG A 127 -26.34 -2.02 -7.81
N SER A 128 -26.90 -2.07 -6.61
CA SER A 128 -28.05 -2.93 -6.32
C SER A 128 -29.21 -2.60 -7.27
N GLY A 129 -29.71 -3.60 -7.99
CA GLY A 129 -30.75 -3.48 -9.02
C GLY A 129 -30.21 -3.46 -10.44
N ASP A 130 -28.92 -3.21 -10.66
CA ASP A 130 -28.36 -3.16 -12.02
C ASP A 130 -28.27 -4.57 -12.63
N SER A 131 -28.47 -4.65 -13.94
CA SER A 131 -28.41 -5.91 -14.69
C SER A 131 -27.04 -6.09 -15.34
N ILE A 132 -26.50 -7.31 -15.28
CA ILE A 132 -25.24 -7.71 -15.91
C ILE A 132 -25.41 -9.10 -16.53
N GLN A 133 -25.19 -9.20 -17.84
CA GLN A 133 -25.55 -10.39 -18.63
C GLN A 133 -27.02 -10.80 -18.37
N LYS A 134 -27.23 -12.00 -17.80
CA LYS A 134 -28.54 -12.54 -17.41
C LYS A 134 -28.80 -12.46 -15.91
N ALA A 135 -28.00 -11.68 -15.19
CA ALA A 135 -28.05 -11.56 -13.74
C ALA A 135 -28.44 -10.16 -13.30
N VAL A 136 -29.06 -10.06 -12.12
CA VAL A 136 -29.35 -8.78 -11.46
C VAL A 136 -28.58 -8.69 -10.15
N VAL A 137 -27.95 -7.56 -9.87
CA VAL A 137 -27.23 -7.35 -8.62
C VAL A 137 -28.23 -7.20 -7.47
N LYS A 138 -28.29 -8.19 -6.58
CA LYS A 138 -29.20 -8.17 -5.43
C LYS A 138 -28.60 -7.44 -4.23
N LEU A 139 -27.35 -7.75 -3.90
CA LEU A 139 -26.66 -7.21 -2.73
C LEU A 139 -25.16 -7.10 -2.98
N ILE A 140 -24.57 -5.97 -2.60
CA ILE A 140 -23.12 -5.76 -2.67
C ILE A 140 -22.58 -5.84 -1.25
N LEU A 141 -21.75 -6.84 -1.01
CA LEU A 141 -21.07 -7.06 0.25
C LEU A 141 -19.58 -6.76 0.07
N ARG A 142 -18.86 -6.72 1.18
CA ARG A 142 -17.41 -6.63 1.13
C ARG A 142 -16.84 -7.87 0.43
N GLU A 143 -16.06 -7.64 -0.63
CA GLU A 143 -15.32 -8.67 -1.40
C GLU A 143 -16.20 -9.68 -2.18
N LYS A 144 -17.53 -9.53 -2.15
CA LYS A 144 -18.47 -10.41 -2.86
C LYS A 144 -19.75 -9.68 -3.25
N VAL A 145 -20.34 -10.11 -4.35
CA VAL A 145 -21.62 -9.59 -4.85
C VAL A 145 -22.59 -10.75 -4.96
N VAL A 146 -23.79 -10.58 -4.39
CA VAL A 146 -24.90 -11.52 -4.57
C VAL A 146 -25.63 -11.13 -5.84
N LEU A 147 -25.61 -12.02 -6.81
CA LEU A 147 -26.29 -11.90 -8.09
C LEU A 147 -27.53 -12.79 -8.07
N ARG A 148 -28.61 -12.34 -8.70
CA ARG A 148 -29.77 -13.18 -8.99
C ARG A 148 -29.70 -13.62 -10.44
N VAL A 149 -29.54 -14.92 -10.67
CA VAL A 149 -29.42 -15.55 -11.99
C VAL A 149 -30.56 -16.54 -12.15
N ASP A 150 -31.43 -16.33 -13.14
CA ASP A 150 -32.55 -17.24 -13.44
C ASP A 150 -33.40 -17.60 -12.20
N GLY A 151 -33.66 -16.60 -11.33
CA GLY A 151 -34.44 -16.75 -10.10
C GLY A 151 -33.70 -17.33 -8.88
N ARG A 152 -32.43 -17.73 -9.04
CA ARG A 152 -31.57 -18.21 -7.93
C ARG A 152 -30.54 -17.17 -7.54
N ASP A 153 -30.24 -17.09 -6.24
CA ASP A 153 -29.19 -16.22 -5.75
C ASP A 153 -27.84 -16.96 -5.81
N GLU A 154 -26.86 -16.34 -6.46
CA GLU A 154 -25.50 -16.84 -6.66
C GLU A 154 -24.48 -15.81 -6.18
N ILE A 155 -23.29 -16.26 -5.79
CA ILE A 155 -22.22 -15.36 -5.34
C ILE A 155 -21.14 -15.19 -6.39
N LEU A 156 -20.86 -13.94 -6.76
CA LEU A 156 -19.64 -13.54 -7.43
C LEU A 156 -18.62 -13.09 -6.38
N ALA A 157 -17.65 -13.97 -6.09
CA ALA A 157 -16.53 -13.66 -5.20
C ALA A 157 -15.38 -13.01 -5.98
N MET A 158 -14.61 -12.15 -5.31
CA MET A 158 -13.36 -11.59 -5.84
C MET A 158 -12.40 -12.71 -6.25
N GLU A 159 -11.65 -12.53 -7.35
CA GLU A 159 -10.78 -13.59 -7.93
C GLU A 159 -9.74 -14.14 -6.93
N GLU A 160 -9.27 -13.31 -5.99
CA GLU A 160 -8.34 -13.74 -4.93
C GLU A 160 -8.92 -14.84 -4.02
N ILE A 161 -10.25 -14.91 -3.89
CA ILE A 161 -10.96 -15.95 -3.12
C ILE A 161 -11.13 -17.24 -3.92
N ARG A 162 -11.43 -17.15 -5.23
CA ARG A 162 -11.56 -18.32 -6.13
C ARG A 162 -10.24 -19.11 -6.21
N ALA A 163 -9.11 -18.41 -6.25
CA ALA A 163 -7.78 -19.02 -6.23
C ALA A 163 -7.49 -19.81 -4.93
N ARG A 164 -8.12 -19.45 -3.80
CA ARG A 164 -7.97 -20.14 -2.52
C ARG A 164 -8.83 -21.40 -2.41
N LYS A 165 -10.05 -21.41 -2.98
CA LYS A 165 -10.95 -22.57 -2.97
C LYS A 165 -10.62 -23.64 -4.02
N GLY A 166 -9.99 -23.28 -5.14
CA GLY A 166 -9.59 -24.22 -6.20
C GLY A 166 -8.29 -24.98 -5.93
N GLY A 167 -7.54 -24.62 -4.89
CA GLY A 167 -6.23 -25.19 -4.58
C GLY A 167 -6.28 -26.30 -3.51
N ARG A 168 -6.12 -27.56 -3.95
CA ARG A 168 -5.75 -28.75 -3.14
C ARG A 168 -6.80 -29.30 -2.17
N ALA A 169 -7.78 -30.03 -2.72
CA ALA A 169 -8.42 -31.16 -2.07
C ALA A 169 -7.83 -32.51 -2.54
N ARG A 170 -6.50 -32.61 -2.63
CA ARG A 170 -5.81 -33.88 -2.91
C ARG A 170 -4.62 -34.01 -1.95
N ASN A 171 -4.69 -35.04 -1.10
CA ASN A 171 -3.75 -35.40 -0.03
C ASN A 171 -3.74 -34.54 1.25
N ARG A 172 -4.78 -34.67 2.08
CA ARG A 172 -4.65 -34.56 3.54
C ARG A 172 -5.53 -35.61 4.24
N SER A 173 -5.22 -36.88 4.00
CA SER A 173 -5.62 -37.98 4.89
C SER A 173 -4.36 -38.75 5.28
N ARG A 174 -3.47 -38.10 6.02
CA ARG A 174 -2.55 -38.79 6.94
C ARG A 174 -1.94 -37.76 7.89
N ARG A 175 -2.02 -38.05 9.19
CA ARG A 175 -1.53 -37.29 10.36
C ARG A 175 -2.57 -36.38 11.02
N LEU A 176 -3.56 -37.03 11.63
CA LEU A 176 -4.05 -36.64 12.95
C LEU A 176 -3.09 -37.26 13.97
N SER A 177 -2.41 -36.43 14.76
CA SER A 177 -2.03 -36.70 16.15
C SER A 177 -1.27 -35.51 16.74
N GLY A 178 -1.85 -34.92 17.79
CA GLY A 178 -1.13 -34.32 18.93
C GLY A 178 -0.80 -32.83 18.88
N GLY A 179 -1.35 -32.08 19.85
CA GLY A 179 -0.79 -30.80 20.32
C GLY A 179 -1.61 -29.57 19.96
N ALA A 180 -2.34 -29.03 20.94
CA ALA A 180 -2.99 -27.73 20.84
C ALA A 180 -1.96 -26.60 20.98
N ASP A 181 -1.92 -25.72 19.98
CA ASP A 181 -1.19 -24.45 20.01
C ASP A 181 -2.18 -23.39 19.50
N PRO A 182 -2.33 -22.21 20.14
CA PRO A 182 -3.33 -21.23 19.76
C PRO A 182 -3.04 -20.72 18.35
N ARG A 183 -3.99 -20.99 17.44
CA ARG A 183 -3.92 -20.58 16.04
C ARG A 183 -3.80 -19.05 15.94
N LYS A 184 -2.58 -18.56 15.77
CA LYS A 184 -2.35 -17.26 15.12
C LYS A 184 -2.97 -17.37 13.72
N LEU A 185 -4.01 -16.57 13.47
CA LEU A 185 -4.68 -16.48 12.17
C LEU A 185 -3.62 -16.28 11.08
N PRO A 186 -3.68 -17.00 9.94
CA PRO A 186 -2.75 -16.78 8.85
C PRO A 186 -3.05 -15.40 8.28
N VAL A 187 -2.24 -14.42 8.67
CA VAL A 187 -2.06 -13.20 7.90
C VAL A 187 -1.74 -13.69 6.48
N SER A 188 -2.48 -13.19 5.52
CA SER A 188 -2.26 -13.42 4.09
C SER A 188 -0.95 -12.76 3.67
N SER A 189 0.17 -13.27 4.20
CA SER A 189 1.51 -13.01 3.76
C SER A 189 1.70 -13.86 2.53
N TYR A 190 1.44 -13.30 1.35
CA TYR A 190 2.19 -13.77 0.19
C TYR A 190 3.66 -13.46 0.50
N SER A 191 4.35 -14.40 1.15
CA SER A 191 5.81 -14.46 1.27
C SER A 191 6.37 -14.68 -0.13
N ARG A 192 6.22 -13.67 -1.00
CA ARG A 192 6.81 -13.71 -2.32
C ARG A 192 8.30 -13.50 -2.07
N LYS A 193 9.05 -14.59 -2.04
CA LYS A 193 10.51 -14.58 -1.87
C LYS A 193 11.12 -13.58 -2.84
N ILE A 194 11.71 -12.51 -2.31
CA ILE A 194 12.43 -11.52 -3.08
C ILE A 194 13.90 -11.93 -3.07
N LYS A 195 14.46 -12.16 -4.25
CA LYS A 195 15.89 -12.46 -4.39
C LYS A 195 16.69 -11.16 -4.24
N LEU A 196 17.58 -11.10 -3.27
CA LEU A 196 18.62 -10.08 -3.20
C LEU A 196 19.97 -10.71 -3.54
N ARG A 197 20.79 -9.97 -4.27
CA ARG A 197 22.18 -10.39 -4.53
C ARG A 197 23.04 -10.06 -3.31
N GLY A 198 23.80 -11.01 -2.80
CA GLY A 198 24.70 -10.82 -1.66
C GLY A 198 25.64 -9.62 -1.84
N ALA A 199 26.23 -9.47 -3.03
CA ALA A 199 27.10 -8.35 -3.37
C ALA A 199 26.43 -6.96 -3.25
N GLN A 200 25.09 -6.86 -3.35
CA GLN A 200 24.38 -5.59 -3.15
C GLN A 200 24.20 -5.24 -1.67
N ILE A 201 24.10 -6.26 -0.80
CA ILE A 201 24.00 -6.10 0.65
C ILE A 201 25.38 -5.74 1.20
N GLU A 202 26.42 -6.45 0.75
CA GLU A 202 27.82 -6.22 1.14
C GLU A 202 28.27 -4.81 0.78
N LYS A 203 28.05 -4.38 -0.47
CA LYS A 203 28.34 -2.99 -0.90
C LYS A 203 27.56 -1.94 -0.09
N ALA A 204 26.35 -2.26 0.37
CA ALA A 204 25.53 -1.36 1.17
C ALA A 204 26.02 -1.27 2.63
N LEU A 205 26.55 -2.37 3.18
CA LEU A 205 27.21 -2.40 4.49
C LEU A 205 28.53 -1.63 4.47
N GLU A 206 29.36 -1.85 3.45
CA GLU A 206 30.62 -1.13 3.24
C GLU A 206 30.40 0.39 3.12
N ASN A 207 29.27 0.81 2.56
CA ASN A 207 28.95 2.21 2.30
C ASN A 207 27.70 2.66 3.06
N LEU A 208 27.68 2.42 4.38
CA LEU A 208 26.53 2.75 5.23
C LEU A 208 26.12 4.23 5.12
N GLY A 209 27.08 5.16 5.01
CA GLY A 209 26.79 6.58 4.81
C GLY A 209 25.97 6.84 3.54
N GLN A 210 26.35 6.25 2.41
CA GLN A 210 25.58 6.37 1.16
C GLN A 210 24.22 5.68 1.23
N LEU A 211 24.11 4.59 2.00
CA LEU A 211 22.83 3.93 2.24
C LEU A 211 21.87 4.85 3.00
N MET A 212 22.35 5.54 4.03
CA MET A 212 21.58 6.49 4.81
C MET A 212 21.14 7.70 3.98
N GLU A 213 21.90 8.08 2.94
CA GLU A 213 21.49 9.14 2.02
C GLU A 213 20.39 8.71 1.04
N GLN A 214 20.12 7.42 0.88
CA GLN A 214 19.11 6.91 -0.05
C GLN A 214 17.68 7.03 0.48
N ALA A 215 17.48 7.20 1.78
CA ALA A 215 16.18 7.40 2.41
C ALA A 215 16.32 8.07 3.79
N ASN A 216 15.29 8.82 4.19
CA ASN A 216 15.20 9.37 5.54
C ASN A 216 14.69 8.29 6.50
N LEU A 217 15.58 7.82 7.37
CA LEU A 217 15.27 6.88 8.45
C LEU A 217 15.14 7.65 9.77
N ARG A 218 14.04 7.44 10.48
CA ARG A 218 13.78 8.08 11.78
C ARG A 218 13.14 7.11 12.75
N PRO A 219 13.51 7.11 14.05
CA PRO A 219 12.81 6.34 15.06
C PRO A 219 11.30 6.62 15.04
N HIS A 220 10.51 5.56 15.09
CA HIS A 220 9.07 5.63 15.19
C HIS A 220 8.66 5.38 16.64
N MET A 221 8.08 6.40 17.28
CA MET A 221 7.70 6.33 18.69
C MET A 221 6.20 6.03 18.84
N VAL A 222 5.85 5.10 19.71
CA VAL A 222 4.48 4.82 20.13
C VAL A 222 4.44 4.92 21.66
N ASN A 223 3.57 5.78 22.20
CA ASN A 223 3.46 6.04 23.65
C ASN A 223 4.79 6.43 24.32
N GLY A 224 5.69 7.11 23.59
CA GLY A 224 7.00 7.52 24.10
C GLY A 224 8.06 6.41 24.10
N GLN A 225 7.74 5.22 23.59
CA GLN A 225 8.70 4.12 23.42
C GLN A 225 9.04 3.93 21.94
N PRO A 226 10.30 3.59 21.61
CA PRO A 226 10.65 3.22 20.25
C PRO A 226 9.90 1.94 19.85
N ALA A 227 9.26 1.98 18.69
CA ALA A 227 8.40 0.91 18.18
C ALA A 227 8.73 0.57 16.72
N GLY A 228 9.88 1.01 16.22
CA GLY A 228 10.31 0.79 14.86
C GLY A 228 11.13 1.93 14.26
N ILE A 229 11.45 1.80 12.98
CA ILE A 229 12.08 2.84 12.16
C ILE A 229 11.15 3.22 11.02
N SER A 230 10.74 4.48 10.97
CA SER A 230 9.99 5.03 9.84
C SER A 230 10.90 5.33 8.65
N ILE A 231 10.47 4.94 7.46
CA ILE A 231 11.20 5.20 6.21
C ILE A 231 10.42 6.16 5.31
N THR A 232 11.06 7.27 4.94
CA THR A 232 10.50 8.31 4.06
C THR A 232 11.54 8.83 3.08
N GLY A 233 11.13 9.63 2.09
CA GLY A 233 12.08 10.26 1.17
C GLY A 233 12.95 9.30 0.36
N ILE A 234 12.45 8.08 0.06
CA ILE A 234 13.24 7.07 -0.65
C ILE A 234 13.58 7.57 -2.07
N LYS A 235 14.88 7.71 -2.36
CA LYS A 235 15.39 8.16 -3.66
C LYS A 235 15.03 7.18 -4.80
N PRO A 236 14.92 7.66 -6.05
CA PRO A 236 14.90 6.79 -7.22
C PRO A 236 16.12 5.85 -7.22
N ASN A 237 15.92 4.58 -7.60
CA ASN A 237 16.97 3.54 -7.64
C ASN A 237 17.58 3.10 -6.30
N ALA A 238 17.09 3.59 -5.16
CA ALA A 238 17.52 3.14 -3.84
C ALA A 238 17.31 1.62 -3.62
N ILE A 239 18.19 1.01 -2.82
CA ILE A 239 18.07 -0.42 -2.46
C ILE A 239 16.74 -0.71 -1.74
N PHE A 240 16.24 0.22 -0.94
CA PHE A 240 14.95 0.12 -0.25
C PHE A 240 13.78 -0.13 -1.22
N ARG A 241 13.80 0.48 -2.42
CA ARG A 241 12.77 0.22 -3.45
C ARG A 241 12.88 -1.19 -4.03
N LYS A 242 14.10 -1.69 -4.22
CA LYS A 242 14.35 -3.08 -4.67
C LYS A 242 13.86 -4.08 -3.63
N MET A 243 14.00 -3.73 -2.35
CA MET A 243 13.41 -4.46 -1.23
C MET A 243 11.89 -4.30 -1.10
N ARG A 244 11.23 -3.55 -2.00
CA ARG A 244 9.79 -3.25 -2.00
C ARG A 244 9.31 -2.48 -0.76
N LEU A 245 10.21 -1.78 -0.08
CA LEU A 245 9.87 -0.76 0.90
C LEU A 245 9.32 0.49 0.18
N ARG A 246 8.45 1.20 0.89
CA ARG A 246 7.72 2.38 0.40
C ARG A 246 7.80 3.49 1.42
N ASN A 247 7.62 4.72 0.95
CA ASN A 247 7.47 5.87 1.83
C ASN A 247 6.28 5.65 2.78
N GLY A 248 6.51 5.87 4.07
CA GLY A 248 5.52 5.68 5.13
C GLY A 248 5.44 4.26 5.67
N ASP A 249 6.34 3.36 5.28
CA ASP A 249 6.52 2.10 5.99
C ASP A 249 7.23 2.36 7.34
N VAL A 250 6.93 1.52 8.33
CA VAL A 250 7.67 1.45 9.59
C VAL A 250 8.26 0.06 9.70
N ILE A 251 9.59 -0.06 9.78
CA ILE A 251 10.28 -1.33 10.02
C ILE A 251 10.18 -1.62 11.51
N THR A 252 9.60 -2.76 11.87
CA THR A 252 9.36 -3.13 13.28
C THR A 252 10.24 -4.28 13.74
N GLY A 253 10.76 -5.09 12.80
CA GLY A 253 11.61 -6.22 13.14
C GLY A 253 12.32 -6.84 11.94
N LEU A 254 13.36 -7.63 12.23
CA LEU A 254 14.16 -8.37 11.27
C LEU A 254 14.45 -9.77 11.84
N ASN A 255 14.10 -10.83 11.12
CA ASN A 255 14.26 -12.23 11.54
C ASN A 255 13.61 -12.62 12.88
N GLY A 256 12.64 -11.82 13.35
CA GLY A 256 12.00 -12.01 14.64
C GLY A 256 12.57 -11.14 15.76
N ASP A 257 13.72 -10.49 15.52
CA ASP A 257 14.30 -9.50 16.43
C ASP A 257 13.63 -8.14 16.24
N SER A 258 13.32 -7.47 17.35
CA SER A 258 12.76 -6.11 17.34
C SER A 258 13.81 -5.12 16.84
N ILE A 259 13.41 -4.20 15.97
CA ILE A 259 14.30 -3.15 15.45
C ILE A 259 13.76 -1.81 15.92
N GLU A 260 14.50 -1.18 16.83
CA GLU A 260 14.13 0.11 17.44
C GLU A 260 15.00 1.26 16.93
N SER A 261 16.23 0.94 16.49
CA SER A 261 17.21 1.89 15.98
C SER A 261 17.90 1.39 14.71
N VAL A 262 18.51 2.31 13.96
CA VAL A 262 19.25 1.96 12.73
C VAL A 262 20.44 1.07 13.07
N GLU A 263 21.06 1.31 14.22
CA GLU A 263 22.17 0.55 14.76
C GLU A 263 21.79 -0.92 14.99
N ASP A 264 20.57 -1.18 15.47
CA ASP A 264 20.06 -2.56 15.64
C ASP A 264 19.91 -3.26 14.29
N ALA A 265 19.42 -2.54 13.28
CA ALA A 265 19.28 -3.10 11.94
C ALA A 265 20.64 -3.48 11.34
N VAL A 266 21.67 -2.65 11.54
CA VAL A 266 23.04 -2.94 11.06
C VAL A 266 23.59 -4.19 11.75
N LYS A 267 23.49 -4.28 13.08
CA LYS A 267 23.96 -5.45 13.84
C LYS A 267 23.32 -6.75 13.37
N VAL A 268 22.01 -6.74 13.16
CA VAL A 268 21.30 -7.94 12.69
C VAL A 268 21.73 -8.30 11.27
N VAL A 269 21.99 -7.32 10.40
CA VAL A 269 22.46 -7.59 9.03
C VAL A 269 23.91 -8.10 9.00
N GLU A 270 24.80 -7.60 9.86
CA GLU A 270 26.18 -8.09 10.00
C GLU A 270 26.26 -9.56 10.43
N GLN A 271 25.25 -10.02 11.17
CA GLN A 271 25.14 -11.41 11.61
C GLN A 271 24.60 -12.35 10.52
N LEU A 272 24.20 -11.83 9.36
CA LEU A 272 23.68 -12.64 8.26
C LEU A 272 24.81 -13.17 7.37
N SER A 273 24.80 -14.48 7.16
CA SER A 273 25.70 -15.16 6.21
C SER A 273 25.09 -15.24 4.81
N ALA A 274 25.93 -15.41 3.79
CA ALA A 274 25.47 -15.70 2.42
C ALA A 274 24.60 -16.98 2.39
N GLY A 275 23.47 -16.95 1.68
CA GLY A 275 22.50 -18.04 1.63
C GLY A 275 21.41 -18.01 2.71
N SER A 276 21.45 -17.04 3.64
CA SER A 276 20.40 -16.88 4.66
C SER A 276 19.10 -16.32 4.07
N ASN A 277 17.97 -16.75 4.64
CA ASN A 277 16.68 -16.10 4.41
C ASN A 277 16.52 -14.94 5.40
N ILE A 278 16.12 -13.78 4.91
CA ILE A 278 15.83 -12.61 5.73
C ILE A 278 14.31 -12.40 5.78
N GLN A 279 13.75 -12.25 6.96
CA GLN A 279 12.37 -11.91 7.18
C GLN A 279 12.26 -10.50 7.76
N LEU A 280 11.82 -9.53 6.96
CA LEU A 280 11.60 -8.17 7.43
C LEU A 280 10.14 -7.98 7.82
N GLN A 281 9.91 -7.52 9.04
CA GLN A 281 8.60 -7.16 9.55
C GLN A 281 8.41 -5.65 9.44
N ILE A 282 7.31 -5.25 8.80
CA ILE A 282 6.97 -3.86 8.59
C ILE A 282 5.51 -3.58 8.95
N LYS A 283 5.21 -2.33 9.32
CA LYS A 283 3.86 -1.80 9.42
C LYS A 283 3.63 -0.84 8.28
N ARG A 284 2.70 -1.20 7.39
CA ARG A 284 2.31 -0.40 6.22
C ARG A 284 0.86 0.03 6.34
N ARG A 285 0.62 1.35 6.37
CA ARG A 285 -0.73 1.91 6.55
C ARG A 285 -1.46 1.32 7.78
N GLY A 286 -0.71 1.15 8.87
CA GLY A 286 -1.22 0.59 10.13
C GLY A 286 -1.34 -0.94 10.18
N ARG A 287 -1.08 -1.67 9.09
CA ARG A 287 -1.15 -3.13 9.04
C ARG A 287 0.24 -3.75 9.05
N GLU A 288 0.43 -4.78 9.87
CA GLU A 288 1.65 -5.59 9.86
C GLU A 288 1.76 -6.41 8.56
N GLN A 289 2.95 -6.44 8.00
CA GLN A 289 3.31 -7.19 6.82
C GLN A 289 4.70 -7.79 7.02
N THR A 290 4.90 -8.97 6.45
CA THR A 290 6.18 -9.67 6.46
C THR A 290 6.69 -9.76 5.03
N LEU A 291 7.95 -9.36 4.81
CA LEU A 291 8.65 -9.44 3.54
C LEU A 291 9.79 -10.44 3.68
N ASP A 292 9.70 -11.55 2.96
CA ASP A 292 10.72 -12.59 2.97
C ASP A 292 11.68 -12.43 1.79
N TYR A 293 12.96 -12.45 2.09
CA TYR A 293 14.06 -12.31 1.15
C TYR A 293 14.97 -13.53 1.22
N THR A 294 15.57 -13.87 0.09
CA THR A 294 16.64 -14.87 0.02
C THR A 294 17.87 -14.19 -0.57
N ILE A 295 18.99 -14.31 0.13
CA ILE A 295 20.29 -13.81 -0.34
C ILE A 295 20.88 -14.86 -1.28
N GLU A 296 21.13 -14.48 -2.54
CA GLU A 296 21.78 -15.30 -3.58
C GLU A 296 23.16 -14.75 -3.96
#